data_AF-A0A852K5H4-F1
#
_entry.id   AF-A0A852K5H4-F1
#
_cell.length_a   1.000
_cell.length_b   1.000
_cell.length_c   1.000
_cell.angle_alpha   90.00
_cell.angle_beta   90.00
_cell.angle_gamma   90.00
#
_symmetry.space_group_name_H-M   'P 1'
#
loop_
_entity.id
_entity.type
_entity.pdbx_description
1 polymer ?
#
loop_
_entity_poly.entity_id
_entity_poly.type
_entity_poly.pdbx_seq_one_letter_code
_entity_poly.pdbx_strand_id
1 'polypeptide(L)'
;GKLFKSEDLPLLVEFFLMFYKDKPVDWLIDHLLWVKVCNPEKGATHCEKEKSKLRVRAKPSLFQHMGTFSSLPGKIQSLKDEDFGKILLHKAHNNPPAKVDTSLKIYEQYTLEKVYKGQDCFWALAPVAGDYIRFTFLNPLEVEK
;
A
#
# COMPACT_ATOMS: atom_id res chain seq x y z
N GLY A 1 8.67 4.67 -0.78
CA GLY A 1 8.83 6.15 -0.66
C GLY A 1 9.12 6.53 0.79
N LYS A 2 9.63 7.74 1.06
CA LYS A 2 9.81 8.29 2.42
C LYS A 2 8.64 9.24 2.73
N LEU A 3 8.06 9.15 3.93
CA LEU A 3 6.94 9.97 4.36
C LEU A 3 7.37 10.86 5.54
N PHE A 4 6.97 12.13 5.49
CA PHE A 4 7.19 13.10 6.55
C PHE A 4 5.87 13.80 6.84
N LYS A 5 5.70 14.26 8.08
CA LYS A 5 4.55 15.08 8.42
C LYS A 5 4.69 16.46 7.77
N SER A 6 3.59 17.03 7.32
CA SER A 6 3.60 18.36 6.68
C SER A 6 4.07 19.46 7.65
N GLU A 7 3.87 19.28 8.97
CA GLU A 7 4.36 20.19 10.01
C GLU A 7 5.90 20.30 10.04
N ASP A 8 6.62 19.25 9.65
CA ASP A 8 8.09 19.23 9.61
C ASP A 8 8.66 19.84 8.32
N LEU A 9 7.80 20.20 7.35
CA LEU A 9 8.23 20.63 6.03
C LEU A 9 9.14 21.87 6.05
N PRO A 10 8.84 22.95 6.80
CA PRO A 10 9.72 24.12 6.86
C PRO A 10 11.15 23.77 7.31
N LEU A 11 11.27 22.97 8.37
CA LEU A 11 12.56 22.52 8.89
C LEU A 11 13.34 21.68 7.87
N LEU A 12 12.66 20.75 7.20
CA LEU A 12 13.27 19.91 6.16
C LEU A 12 13.83 20.76 5.03
N VAL A 13 13.04 21.74 4.55
CA VAL A 13 13.43 22.64 3.47
C VAL A 13 14.62 23.50 3.87
N GLU A 14 14.58 24.14 5.03
CA GLU A 14 15.69 24.95 5.53
C GLU A 14 16.97 24.12 5.67
N PHE A 15 16.89 22.93 6.26
CA PHE A 15 18.03 22.04 6.41
C PHE A 15 18.62 21.63 5.05
N PHE A 16 17.79 21.33 4.06
CA PHE A 16 18.27 21.00 2.71
C PHE A 16 18.91 22.20 2.03
N LEU A 17 18.31 23.39 2.13
CA LEU A 17 18.86 24.61 1.53
C LEU A 17 20.23 24.97 2.12
N MET A 18 20.47 24.67 3.39
CA MET A 18 21.79 24.87 4.01
C MET A 18 22.88 23.95 3.44
N PHE A 19 22.55 22.70 3.08
CA PHE A 19 23.57 21.67 2.82
C PHE A 19 23.45 20.92 1.48
N TYR A 20 22.56 21.32 0.58
CA TYR A 20 22.33 20.61 -0.70
C TYR A 20 23.56 20.53 -1.60
N LYS A 21 24.51 21.48 -1.47
CA LYS A 21 25.78 21.46 -2.22
C LYS A 21 26.80 20.50 -1.63
N ASP A 22 26.71 20.21 -0.34
CA ASP A 22 27.72 19.46 0.39
C ASP A 22 27.44 17.95 0.37
N LYS A 23 26.15 17.57 0.44
CA LYS A 23 25.72 16.17 0.52
C LYS A 23 24.44 15.92 -0.27
N PRO A 24 24.24 14.69 -0.79
CA PRO A 24 22.99 14.32 -1.43
C PRO A 24 21.83 14.31 -0.43
N VAL A 25 20.62 14.60 -0.92
CA VAL A 25 19.41 14.75 -0.08
C VAL A 25 19.12 13.53 0.80
N ASP A 26 19.40 12.31 0.33
CA ASP A 26 19.20 11.09 1.12
C ASP A 26 20.04 11.06 2.40
N TRP A 27 21.26 11.60 2.33
CA TRP A 27 22.15 11.71 3.48
C TRP A 27 21.72 12.87 4.38
N LEU A 28 21.29 14.00 3.80
CA LEU A 28 20.79 15.12 4.59
C LEU A 28 19.57 14.73 5.43
N ILE A 29 18.68 13.91 4.89
CA ILE A 29 17.55 13.33 5.64
C ILE A 29 18.06 12.52 6.85
N ASP A 30 19.05 11.64 6.65
CA ASP A 30 19.59 10.84 7.75
C ASP A 30 20.29 11.70 8.81
N HIS A 31 21.06 12.71 8.39
CA HIS A 31 21.71 13.66 9.29
C HIS A 31 20.70 14.47 10.09
N LEU A 32 19.63 14.98 9.47
CA LEU A 32 18.57 15.70 10.18
C LEU A 32 17.95 14.81 11.28
N LEU A 33 17.66 13.55 10.95
CA LEU A 33 17.13 12.61 11.93
C LEU A 33 18.16 12.30 13.03
N TRP A 34 19.44 12.16 12.68
CA TRP A 34 20.51 11.96 13.65
C TRP A 34 20.58 13.11 14.65
N VAL A 35 20.60 14.36 14.16
CA VAL A 35 20.63 15.56 15.00
C VAL A 35 19.38 15.66 15.87
N LYS A 36 18.20 15.28 15.35
CA LYS A 36 16.93 15.38 16.11
C LYS A 36 16.81 14.37 17.25
N VAL A 37 17.26 13.12 17.08
CA VAL A 37 16.92 12.04 18.04
C VAL A 37 18.07 11.18 18.54
N CYS A 38 19.26 11.29 17.96
CA CYS A 38 20.40 10.49 18.40
C CYS A 38 21.17 11.21 19.50
N ASN A 39 21.45 10.48 20.59
CA ASN A 39 22.31 10.96 21.67
C ASN A 39 23.75 10.45 21.41
N PRO A 40 24.76 11.33 21.32
CA PRO A 40 26.15 10.95 21.12
C PRO A 40 26.74 10.02 22.20
N GLU A 41 26.22 10.09 23.43
CA GLU A 41 26.65 9.24 24.56
C GLU A 41 26.05 7.84 24.51
N LYS A 42 25.09 7.59 23.61
CA LYS A 42 24.42 6.30 23.44
C LYS A 42 24.91 5.59 22.20
N GLY A 43 24.84 4.26 22.23
CA GLY A 43 25.26 3.41 21.11
C GLY A 43 24.38 3.57 19.86
N ALA A 44 24.91 3.10 18.73
CA ALA A 44 24.26 3.18 17.42
C ALA A 44 22.88 2.48 17.37
N THR A 45 22.70 1.39 18.13
CA THR A 45 21.42 0.65 18.21
C THR A 45 20.29 1.51 18.79
N HIS A 46 20.59 2.36 19.77
CA HIS A 46 19.63 3.31 20.32
C HIS A 46 19.25 4.35 19.25
N CYS A 47 20.25 4.92 18.57
CA CYS A 47 20.03 5.91 17.52
C CYS A 47 19.13 5.37 16.39
N GLU A 48 19.41 4.18 15.87
CA GLU A 48 18.58 3.58 14.81
C GLU A 48 17.16 3.26 15.28
N LYS A 49 16.99 2.83 16.54
CA LYS A 49 15.66 2.65 17.13
C LYS A 49 14.88 3.96 17.18
N GLU A 50 15.47 5.04 17.66
CA GLU A 50 14.80 6.34 17.70
C GLU A 50 14.51 6.90 16.30
N LYS A 51 15.45 6.80 15.37
CA LYS A 51 15.23 7.17 13.96
C LYS A 51 14.05 6.40 13.34
N SER A 52 13.94 5.10 13.62
CA SER A 52 12.87 4.26 13.09
C SER A 52 11.46 4.67 13.56
N LYS A 53 11.33 5.24 14.76
CA LYS A 53 10.05 5.75 15.26
C LYS A 53 9.54 6.95 14.46
N LEU A 54 10.45 7.76 13.94
CA LEU A 54 10.11 8.92 13.10
C LEU A 54 9.93 8.56 11.63
N ARG A 55 10.58 7.49 11.15
CA ARG A 55 10.48 7.02 9.77
C ARG A 55 9.17 6.29 9.54
N VAL A 56 8.16 7.02 9.07
CA VAL A 56 6.89 6.40 8.66
C VAL A 56 7.13 5.56 7.40
N ARG A 57 6.98 4.25 7.53
CA ARG A 57 7.05 3.29 6.42
C ARG A 57 5.67 2.68 6.18
N ALA A 58 5.06 3.02 5.06
CA ALA A 58 3.89 2.31 4.56
C ALA A 58 4.32 1.01 3.87
N LYS A 59 3.70 -0.12 4.25
CA LYS A 59 3.89 -1.42 3.60
C LYS A 59 2.54 -1.94 3.09
N PRO A 60 2.49 -2.61 1.92
CA PRO A 60 3.57 -2.75 0.93
C PRO A 60 3.94 -1.41 0.27
N SER A 61 5.13 -1.32 -0.34
CA SER A 61 5.50 -0.09 -1.06
C SER A 61 4.58 0.12 -2.26
N LEU A 62 4.01 1.31 -2.40
CA LEU A 62 3.19 1.70 -3.55
C LEU A 62 4.03 2.06 -4.78
N PHE A 63 5.27 2.49 -4.55
CA PHE A 63 6.17 2.97 -5.60
C PHE A 63 7.48 2.20 -5.56
N GLN A 64 7.96 1.82 -6.74
CA GLN A 64 9.27 1.25 -6.97
C GLN A 64 9.97 2.07 -8.05
N HIS A 65 11.26 2.31 -7.85
CA HIS A 65 12.07 2.95 -8.87
C HIS A 65 12.10 2.06 -10.13
N MET A 66 11.77 2.65 -11.28
CA MET A 66 11.78 2.01 -12.58
C MET A 66 13.02 2.47 -13.35
N GLY A 67 13.83 1.52 -13.80
CA GLY A 67 15.08 1.78 -14.50
C GLY A 67 16.30 1.30 -13.72
N THR A 68 17.33 0.87 -14.45
CA THR A 68 18.60 0.37 -13.90
C THR A 68 19.71 1.42 -13.92
N PHE A 69 19.51 2.52 -14.65
CA PHE A 69 20.50 3.58 -14.79
C PHE A 69 20.20 4.72 -13.81
N SER A 70 21.15 5.00 -12.93
CA SER A 70 21.09 6.14 -12.02
C SER A 70 21.46 7.43 -12.76
N SER A 71 21.03 8.58 -12.21
CA SER A 71 21.53 9.90 -12.61
C SER A 71 23.02 10.10 -12.28
N LEU A 72 23.60 9.26 -11.43
CA LEU A 72 25.03 9.27 -11.12
C LEU A 72 25.81 8.45 -12.17
N PRO A 73 26.85 9.02 -12.81
CA PRO A 73 27.63 8.35 -13.84
C PRO A 73 28.15 6.98 -13.38
N GLY A 74 27.90 5.95 -14.18
CA GLY A 74 28.39 4.59 -13.93
C GLY A 74 27.67 3.82 -12.81
N LYS A 75 26.66 4.40 -12.16
CA LYS A 75 25.92 3.73 -11.09
C LYS A 75 24.72 2.96 -11.64
N ILE A 76 24.82 1.63 -11.64
CA ILE A 76 23.71 0.73 -11.94
C ILE A 76 22.91 0.48 -10.65
N GLN A 77 21.61 0.73 -10.67
CA GLN A 77 20.70 0.56 -9.53
C GLN A 77 19.82 -0.68 -9.74
N SER A 78 20.21 -1.80 -9.12
CA SER A 78 19.46 -3.06 -9.17
C SER A 78 18.56 -3.30 -7.96
N LEU A 79 18.55 -2.39 -6.97
CA LEU A 79 17.77 -2.54 -5.75
C LEU A 79 16.25 -2.48 -6.05
N LYS A 80 15.54 -3.52 -5.61
CA LYS A 80 14.08 -3.59 -5.60
C LYS A 80 13.59 -3.70 -4.16
N ASP A 81 12.50 -3.03 -3.84
CA ASP A 81 11.85 -3.20 -2.55
C ASP A 81 11.18 -4.59 -2.52
N GLU A 82 11.55 -5.41 -1.54
CA GLU A 82 11.04 -6.77 -1.38
C GLU A 82 9.53 -6.81 -1.19
N ASP A 83 8.92 -5.74 -0.66
CA ASP A 83 7.49 -5.65 -0.40
C ASP A 83 6.72 -5.03 -1.58
N PHE A 84 7.39 -4.61 -2.66
CA PHE A 84 6.72 -4.03 -3.83
C PHE A 84 5.94 -5.10 -4.61
N GLY A 85 4.73 -4.75 -5.04
CA GLY A 85 3.84 -5.65 -5.78
C GLY A 85 3.16 -6.73 -4.92
N LYS A 86 3.50 -6.84 -3.63
CA LYS A 86 2.82 -7.73 -2.66
C LYS A 86 1.48 -7.16 -2.15
N ILE A 87 0.89 -6.20 -2.86
CA ILE A 87 -0.44 -5.70 -2.51
C ILE A 87 -1.42 -6.85 -2.68
N LEU A 88 -2.11 -7.22 -1.60
CA LEU A 88 -3.27 -8.09 -1.67
C LEU A 88 -4.38 -7.31 -2.41
N LEU A 89 -4.40 -7.44 -3.74
CA LEU A 89 -5.42 -6.82 -4.59
C LEU A 89 -6.82 -7.41 -4.30
N HIS A 90 -6.85 -8.63 -3.77
CA HIS A 90 -8.06 -9.32 -3.39
C HIS A 90 -8.12 -9.48 -1.87
N LYS A 91 -9.12 -8.84 -1.25
CA LYS A 91 -9.53 -9.10 0.13
C LYS A 91 -10.88 -9.82 0.08
N ALA A 92 -10.88 -11.11 0.40
CA ALA A 92 -12.11 -11.87 0.49
C ALA A 92 -13.03 -11.19 1.52
N HIS A 93 -14.28 -10.96 1.14
CA HIS A 93 -15.31 -10.55 2.07
C HIS A 93 -15.86 -11.78 2.80
N ASN A 94 -16.28 -11.60 4.05
CA ASN A 94 -16.95 -12.64 4.82
C ASN A 94 -18.45 -12.37 4.77
N ASN A 95 -19.11 -12.89 3.73
CA ASN A 95 -20.57 -12.80 3.64
C ASN A 95 -21.24 -13.82 4.57
N PRO A 96 -22.42 -13.51 5.13
CA PRO A 96 -23.19 -14.47 5.89
C PRO A 96 -23.65 -15.65 5.01
N PRO A 97 -24.02 -16.82 5.56
CA PRO A 97 -24.50 -17.93 4.76
C PRO A 97 -25.78 -17.59 3.97
N ALA A 98 -25.73 -17.71 2.65
CA ALA A 98 -26.87 -17.53 1.76
C ALA A 98 -26.83 -18.49 0.57
N LYS A 99 -28.01 -18.80 0.04
CA LYS A 99 -28.17 -19.37 -1.29
C LYS A 99 -28.24 -18.23 -2.30
N VAL A 100 -27.36 -18.25 -3.28
CA VAL A 100 -27.34 -17.24 -4.36
C VAL A 100 -27.89 -17.84 -5.64
N ASP A 101 -28.60 -17.04 -6.42
CA ASP A 101 -29.27 -17.47 -7.65
C ASP A 101 -29.39 -16.29 -8.61
N THR A 102 -29.29 -16.53 -9.91
CA THR A 102 -29.36 -15.50 -10.93
C THR A 102 -29.94 -16.04 -12.22
N SER A 103 -30.74 -15.24 -12.92
CA SER A 103 -31.18 -15.55 -14.29
C SER A 103 -30.18 -15.10 -15.37
N LEU A 104 -29.24 -14.21 -15.02
CA LEU A 104 -28.26 -13.71 -15.98
C LEU A 104 -27.39 -14.85 -16.53
N LYS A 105 -27.12 -14.81 -17.84
CA LYS A 105 -26.26 -15.79 -18.51
C LYS A 105 -24.80 -15.56 -18.11
N ILE A 106 -24.28 -16.46 -17.28
CA ILE A 106 -22.90 -16.45 -16.78
C ILE A 106 -21.91 -16.54 -17.95
N TYR A 107 -20.88 -15.70 -17.90
CA TYR A 107 -19.76 -15.73 -18.82
C TYR A 107 -18.66 -16.64 -18.27
N GLU A 108 -18.30 -17.67 -19.04
CA GLU A 108 -17.28 -18.67 -18.68
C GLU A 108 -17.46 -19.25 -17.27
N GLN A 109 -16.42 -19.20 -16.43
CA GLN A 109 -16.39 -19.74 -15.06
C GLN A 109 -16.71 -18.70 -13.97
N TYR A 110 -17.14 -17.48 -14.31
CA TYR A 110 -17.28 -16.38 -13.36
C TYR A 110 -18.67 -16.33 -12.71
N THR A 111 -18.95 -17.31 -11.84
CA THR A 111 -20.29 -17.51 -11.27
C THR A 111 -20.60 -16.61 -10.07
N LEU A 112 -21.89 -16.46 -9.76
CA LEU A 112 -22.35 -15.64 -8.63
C LEU A 112 -21.91 -16.22 -7.28
N GLU A 113 -21.78 -17.54 -7.17
CA GLU A 113 -21.29 -18.21 -5.97
C GLU A 113 -19.82 -17.87 -5.69
N LYS A 114 -19.01 -17.75 -6.75
CA LYS A 114 -17.60 -17.40 -6.61
C LYS A 114 -17.42 -16.00 -6.08
N VAL A 115 -18.20 -15.03 -6.60
CA VAL A 115 -18.17 -13.68 -6.04
C VAL A 115 -18.67 -13.69 -4.61
N TYR A 116 -19.77 -14.38 -4.29
CA TYR A 116 -20.32 -14.39 -2.93
C TYR A 116 -19.40 -15.01 -1.88
N LYS A 117 -18.54 -15.96 -2.29
CA LYS A 117 -17.53 -16.59 -1.42
C LYS A 117 -16.21 -15.82 -1.38
N GLY A 118 -16.10 -14.70 -2.09
CA GLY A 118 -14.83 -13.98 -2.27
C GLY A 118 -13.75 -14.87 -2.88
N GLN A 119 -14.09 -15.71 -3.86
CA GLN A 119 -13.11 -16.56 -4.56
C GLN A 119 -12.66 -15.93 -5.88
N ASP A 120 -13.56 -15.25 -6.56
CA ASP A 120 -13.34 -14.62 -7.87
C ASP A 120 -14.42 -13.54 -8.10
N CYS A 121 -14.53 -13.03 -9.32
CA CYS A 121 -15.59 -12.13 -9.76
C CYS A 121 -16.81 -12.86 -10.34
N PHE A 122 -17.92 -12.12 -10.45
CA PHE A 122 -19.10 -12.53 -11.22
C PHE A 122 -19.11 -11.76 -12.54
N TRP A 123 -19.18 -12.49 -13.65
CA TRP A 123 -19.28 -11.92 -14.99
C TRP A 123 -20.43 -12.61 -15.71
N ALA A 124 -21.39 -11.81 -16.16
CA ALA A 124 -22.48 -12.27 -16.99
C ALA A 124 -22.64 -11.38 -18.23
N LEU A 125 -23.40 -11.86 -19.22
CA LEU A 125 -23.81 -11.05 -20.36
C LEU A 125 -24.74 -9.90 -19.93
N ALA A 126 -24.96 -8.97 -20.85
CA ALA A 126 -25.83 -7.80 -20.61
C ALA A 126 -27.22 -8.25 -20.14
N PRO A 127 -27.74 -7.69 -19.02
CA PRO A 127 -29.03 -8.08 -18.48
C PRO A 127 -30.17 -7.62 -19.38
N VAL A 128 -31.25 -8.39 -19.39
CA VAL A 128 -32.52 -8.01 -20.04
C VAL A 128 -33.61 -7.73 -19.00
N ALA A 129 -34.71 -7.11 -19.42
CA ALA A 129 -35.83 -6.82 -18.54
C ALA A 129 -36.37 -8.12 -17.92
N GLY A 130 -36.46 -8.15 -16.58
CA GLY A 130 -36.89 -9.32 -15.81
C GLY A 130 -35.74 -10.17 -15.26
N ASP A 131 -34.49 -9.88 -15.63
CA ASP A 131 -33.34 -10.54 -15.02
C ASP A 131 -33.19 -10.18 -13.53
N TYR A 132 -32.66 -11.12 -12.76
CA TYR A 132 -32.49 -10.95 -11.32
C TYR A 132 -31.18 -11.56 -10.82
N ILE A 133 -30.71 -10.98 -9.71
CA ILE A 133 -29.73 -11.56 -8.80
C ILE A 133 -30.44 -11.66 -7.45
N ARG A 134 -30.45 -12.85 -6.86
CA ARG A 134 -31.16 -13.14 -5.62
C ARG A 134 -30.24 -13.75 -4.58
N PHE A 135 -30.26 -13.17 -3.39
CA PHE A 135 -29.58 -13.68 -2.20
C PHE A 135 -30.64 -14.12 -1.19
N THR A 136 -30.66 -15.41 -0.87
CA THR A 136 -31.56 -15.98 0.13
C THR A 136 -30.75 -16.38 1.35
N PHE A 137 -30.74 -15.52 2.36
CA PHE A 137 -30.05 -15.77 3.62
C PHE A 137 -30.77 -16.87 4.43
N LEU A 138 -29.99 -17.74 5.06
CA LEU A 138 -30.55 -18.87 5.83
C LEU A 138 -31.15 -18.43 7.17
N ASN A 139 -30.61 -17.36 7.76
CA ASN A 139 -31.06 -16.77 9.01
C ASN A 139 -31.48 -15.31 8.78
N PRO A 140 -32.42 -14.77 9.57
CA PRO A 140 -32.68 -13.34 9.61
C PRO A 140 -31.40 -12.57 9.90
N LEU A 141 -31.14 -11.52 9.11
CA LEU A 141 -29.98 -10.66 9.26
C LEU A 141 -30.46 -9.22 9.44
N GLU A 142 -29.78 -8.49 10.30
CA GLU A 142 -29.93 -7.05 10.41
C GLU A 142 -29.20 -6.41 9.22
N VAL A 143 -29.94 -5.65 8.42
CA VAL A 143 -29.39 -4.94 7.26
C VAL A 143 -29.29 -3.47 7.65
N GLU A 144 -28.06 -3.00 7.85
CA GLU A 144 -27.80 -1.57 8.02
C GLU A 144 -28.07 -0.83 6.69
N LYS A 145 -28.67 0.35 6.80
CA LYS A 145 -29.09 1.19 5.67
C LYS A 145 -28.02 2.20 5.27
#